data_AF-A0A511CCK7-F1
#
_entry.id   AF-A0A511CCK7-F1
#
_cell.length_a   1.000
_cell.length_b   1.000
_cell.length_c   1.000
_cell.angle_alpha   90.00
_cell.angle_beta   90.00
_cell.angle_gamma   90.00
#
_symmetry.space_group_name_H-M   'P 1'
#
loop_
_entity.id
_entity.type
_entity.pdbx_description
1 polymer ?
#
loop_
_entity_poly.entity_id
_entity_poly.type
_entity_poly.pdbx_seq_one_letter_code
_entity_poly.pdbx_strand_id
1 'polypeptide(L)'
;MFKLAFVAIKNSKIMKIITSKTIYILLSFGCFFLSSCSKQLLDIKNQTYKSYNRNTEKGYIVSFELNNSAIIPKSIVINGIVQNISMENKMGTTYQVNVIAQTTLIHNYQVKLEEKENGIYFEKDSQLFFQAVKFKLIEQ
;
A
#
# COMPACT_ATOMS: atom_id res chain seq x y z
N MET A 1 25.80 -73.23 52.37
CA MET A 1 25.85 -72.03 53.23
C MET A 1 25.20 -70.86 52.47
N PHE A 2 24.56 -69.96 53.20
CA PHE A 2 23.56 -68.95 52.82
C PHE A 2 23.96 -67.87 51.78
N LYS A 3 22.98 -67.42 50.95
CA LYS A 3 22.37 -66.04 50.83
C LYS A 3 23.19 -64.88 51.45
N LEU A 4 23.37 -63.65 50.91
CA LEU A 4 22.45 -62.71 50.24
C LEU A 4 23.25 -61.56 49.55
N ALA A 5 22.68 -61.06 48.44
CA ALA A 5 22.64 -59.69 47.90
C ALA A 5 23.60 -58.57 48.40
N PHE A 6 24.15 -57.82 47.43
CA PHE A 6 24.30 -56.37 47.56
C PHE A 6 23.51 -55.63 46.48
N VAL A 7 22.88 -54.55 46.92
CA VAL A 7 21.82 -53.76 46.29
C VAL A 7 22.30 -52.94 45.10
N ALA A 8 21.45 -52.86 44.08
CA ALA A 8 21.60 -51.97 42.93
C ALA A 8 21.30 -50.51 43.31
N ILE A 9 22.16 -49.57 42.90
CA ILE A 9 21.77 -48.16 42.69
C ILE A 9 21.91 -47.84 41.21
N LYS A 10 20.74 -47.61 40.62
CA LYS A 10 20.45 -47.37 39.22
C LYS A 10 20.58 -45.86 38.96
N ASN A 11 21.59 -45.43 38.20
CA ASN A 11 21.61 -44.10 37.58
C ASN A 11 21.68 -44.23 36.06
N SER A 12 20.55 -44.66 35.48
CA SER A 12 20.29 -44.69 34.06
C SER A 12 19.03 -43.88 33.80
N LYS A 13 19.18 -42.66 33.25
CA LYS A 13 18.27 -42.11 32.21
C LYS A 13 18.47 -40.65 31.77
N ILE A 14 19.37 -39.85 32.33
CA ILE A 14 19.27 -38.39 32.13
C ILE A 14 20.11 -37.82 30.97
N MET A 15 21.14 -38.51 30.47
CA MET A 15 22.07 -37.91 29.49
C MET A 15 22.16 -38.64 28.14
N LYS A 16 21.02 -39.08 27.58
CA LYS A 16 20.96 -39.62 26.20
C LYS A 16 19.67 -39.27 25.43
N ILE A 17 18.95 -38.22 25.82
CA ILE A 17 17.69 -37.82 25.14
C ILE A 17 17.67 -36.29 24.89
N ILE A 18 18.77 -35.71 24.41
CA ILE A 18 18.82 -34.27 24.08
C ILE A 18 19.23 -34.00 22.63
N THR A 19 19.70 -35.00 21.87
CA THR A 19 20.34 -34.74 20.56
C THR A 19 19.50 -34.98 19.30
N SER A 20 18.19 -35.21 19.38
CA SER A 20 17.40 -35.51 18.16
C SER A 20 16.10 -34.72 17.98
N LYS A 21 15.41 -34.31 19.04
CA LYS A 21 14.08 -33.66 18.91
C LYS A 21 14.09 -32.13 18.86
N THR A 22 15.21 -31.48 19.17
CA THR A 22 15.29 -30.01 19.24
C THR A 22 15.67 -29.34 17.90
N ILE A 23 16.14 -30.12 16.92
CA ILE A 23 16.60 -29.59 15.62
C ILE A 23 15.42 -29.30 14.67
N TYR A 24 14.32 -30.03 14.77
CA TYR A 24 13.15 -29.82 13.92
C TYR A 24 12.34 -28.56 14.26
N ILE A 25 12.48 -28.01 15.47
CA ILE A 25 11.72 -26.83 15.92
C ILE A 25 12.40 -25.53 15.46
N LEU A 26 13.73 -25.50 15.30
CA LEU A 26 14.45 -24.32 14.79
C LEU A 26 14.25 -24.09 13.29
N LEU A 27 13.89 -25.13 12.51
CA LEU A 27 13.66 -24.98 11.07
C LEU A 27 12.26 -24.42 10.73
N SER A 28 11.30 -24.51 11.65
CA SER A 28 9.91 -24.08 11.42
C SER A 28 9.65 -22.59 11.66
N PHE A 29 10.54 -21.86 12.35
CA PHE A 29 10.36 -20.42 12.62
C PHE A 29 10.99 -19.51 11.56
N GLY A 30 11.72 -20.06 10.58
CA GLY A 30 12.47 -19.29 9.57
C GLY A 30 11.71 -18.91 8.30
N CYS A 31 10.54 -19.50 8.03
CA CYS A 31 9.86 -19.32 6.73
C CYS A 31 8.74 -18.26 6.72
N PHE A 32 8.48 -17.55 7.83
CA PHE A 32 7.40 -16.55 7.90
C PHE A 32 7.77 -15.15 7.37
N PHE A 33 9.02 -14.91 6.97
CA PHE A 33 9.48 -13.56 6.59
C PHE A 33 9.72 -13.34 5.09
N LEU A 34 9.41 -14.31 4.22
CA LEU A 34 9.76 -14.23 2.79
C LEU A 34 8.74 -13.54 1.88
N SER A 35 7.77 -12.82 2.43
CA SER A 35 6.85 -12.00 1.61
C SER A 35 6.85 -10.54 2.03
N SER A 36 8.02 -9.94 2.26
CA SER A 36 8.15 -8.49 2.12
C SER A 36 8.12 -8.15 0.63
N CYS A 37 6.91 -8.08 0.06
CA CYS A 37 6.69 -7.42 -1.20
C CYS A 37 7.10 -5.95 -1.00
N SER A 38 8.32 -5.59 -1.39
CA SER A 38 8.75 -4.20 -1.42
C SER A 38 7.92 -3.50 -2.50
N LYS A 39 6.78 -2.92 -2.10
CA LYS A 39 6.06 -2.00 -2.97
C LYS A 39 7.00 -0.83 -3.23
N GLN A 40 7.60 -0.79 -4.42
CA GLN A 40 8.41 0.34 -4.85
C GLN A 40 7.51 1.57 -4.87
N LEU A 41 7.68 2.44 -3.88
CA LEU A 41 6.97 3.71 -3.83
C LEU A 41 7.46 4.59 -4.98
N LEU A 42 6.52 5.12 -5.74
CA LEU A 42 6.82 6.07 -6.80
C LEU A 42 7.24 7.40 -6.20
N ASP A 43 8.29 7.98 -6.78
CA ASP A 43 8.72 9.34 -6.50
C ASP A 43 7.78 10.31 -7.23
N ILE A 44 6.80 10.81 -6.49
CA ILE A 44 5.82 11.80 -6.94
C ILE A 44 6.26 13.15 -6.38
N LYS A 45 6.44 14.13 -7.25
CA LYS A 45 6.93 15.47 -6.88
C LYS A 45 5.84 16.51 -7.05
N ASN A 46 6.03 17.65 -6.38
CA ASN A 46 5.17 18.83 -6.49
C ASN A 46 3.68 18.51 -6.30
N GLN A 47 3.37 17.51 -5.48
CA GLN A 47 2.03 17.03 -5.20
C GLN A 47 1.26 18.07 -4.37
N THR A 48 0.33 18.75 -5.02
CA THR A 48 -0.43 19.84 -4.46
C THR A 48 -1.89 19.73 -4.86
N TYR A 49 -2.78 20.26 -4.03
CA TYR A 49 -4.16 20.45 -4.44
C TYR A 49 -4.70 21.76 -3.90
N LYS A 50 -5.67 22.35 -4.60
CA LYS A 50 -6.38 23.54 -4.19
C LYS A 50 -7.87 23.37 -4.43
N SER A 51 -8.70 23.80 -3.49
CA SER A 51 -10.14 23.87 -3.71
C SER A 51 -10.48 25.02 -4.67
N TYR A 52 -11.57 24.87 -5.42
CA TYR A 52 -12.20 25.96 -6.12
C TYR A 52 -13.71 25.91 -5.93
N ASN A 53 -14.34 27.07 -6.00
CA ASN A 53 -15.77 27.23 -5.96
C ASN A 53 -16.19 28.25 -7.01
N ARG A 54 -16.86 27.77 -8.06
CA ARG A 54 -17.47 28.56 -9.12
C ARG A 54 -18.98 28.41 -9.02
N ASN A 55 -19.72 29.37 -9.58
CA ASN A 55 -21.19 29.40 -9.51
C ASN A 55 -21.86 28.09 -9.93
N THR A 56 -21.26 27.37 -10.89
CA THR A 56 -21.81 26.14 -11.47
C THR A 56 -21.04 24.87 -11.12
N GLU A 57 -19.88 24.98 -10.46
CA GLU A 57 -19.00 23.84 -10.18
C GLU A 57 -18.09 24.09 -8.97
N LYS A 58 -17.94 23.07 -8.12
CA LYS A 58 -17.03 23.05 -6.98
C LYS A 58 -16.18 21.80 -7.04
N GLY A 59 -14.94 21.90 -6.59
CA GLY A 59 -14.03 20.78 -6.63
C GLY A 59 -12.62 21.15 -6.22
N TYR A 60 -11.67 20.38 -6.73
CA TYR A 60 -10.24 20.54 -6.47
C TYR A 60 -9.45 20.49 -7.77
N ILE A 61 -8.44 21.35 -7.89
CA ILE A 61 -7.40 21.19 -8.90
C ILE A 61 -6.21 20.53 -8.23
N VAL A 62 -5.84 19.36 -8.74
CA VAL A 62 -4.71 18.58 -8.23
C VAL A 62 -3.58 18.63 -9.23
N SER A 63 -2.38 18.91 -8.75
CA SER A 63 -1.16 18.96 -9.58
C SER A 63 -0.10 18.06 -8.98
N PHE A 64 0.60 17.30 -9.81
CA PHE A 64 1.76 16.51 -9.42
C PHE A 64 2.65 16.20 -10.61
N GLU A 65 3.89 15.80 -10.35
CA GLU A 65 4.86 15.38 -11.36
C GLU A 65 5.22 13.91 -11.18
N LEU A 66 5.30 13.21 -12.32
CA LEU A 66 5.73 11.82 -12.39
C LEU A 66 6.73 11.66 -13.54
N ASN A 67 7.99 11.38 -13.20
CA ASN A 67 9.07 11.24 -14.18
C ASN A 67 9.17 9.84 -14.79
N ASN A 68 8.42 8.87 -14.26
CA ASN A 68 8.45 7.49 -14.76
C ASN A 68 7.42 7.31 -15.88
N SER A 69 7.89 7.10 -17.11
CA SER A 69 7.03 6.88 -18.29
C SER A 69 6.42 5.49 -18.38
N ALA A 70 6.96 4.49 -17.66
CA ALA A 70 6.48 3.12 -17.68
C ALA A 70 5.27 2.88 -16.76
N ILE A 71 4.88 3.88 -15.97
CA ILE A 71 3.82 3.78 -14.98
C ILE A 71 2.79 4.86 -15.25
N ILE A 72 1.53 4.42 -15.40
CA ILE A 72 0.45 5.28 -15.89
C ILE A 72 -0.47 5.61 -14.71
N PRO A 73 -0.62 6.87 -14.29
CA PRO A 73 -1.65 7.25 -13.33
C PRO A 73 -3.03 7.15 -14.01
N LYS A 74 -3.96 6.43 -13.38
CA LYS A 74 -5.29 6.11 -13.95
C LYS A 74 -6.42 6.89 -13.28
N SER A 75 -6.34 7.07 -11.97
CA SER A 75 -7.29 7.87 -11.22
C SER A 75 -6.65 8.43 -9.97
N ILE A 76 -7.23 9.50 -9.46
CA ILE A 76 -6.83 10.15 -8.23
C ILE A 76 -7.98 10.11 -7.22
N VAL A 77 -7.63 9.97 -5.95
CA VAL A 77 -8.55 10.07 -4.82
C VAL A 77 -8.19 11.34 -4.05
N ILE A 78 -9.14 12.27 -3.93
CA ILE A 78 -9.04 13.45 -3.07
C ILE A 78 -10.30 13.57 -2.24
N ASN A 79 -10.15 13.58 -0.92
CA ASN A 79 -11.24 13.68 0.05
C ASN A 79 -12.34 12.63 -0.23
N GLY A 80 -11.91 11.41 -0.57
CA GLY A 80 -12.79 10.29 -0.94
C GLY A 80 -13.40 10.36 -2.33
N ILE A 81 -13.16 11.42 -3.12
CA ILE A 81 -13.67 11.54 -4.49
C ILE A 81 -12.69 10.91 -5.47
N VAL A 82 -13.17 9.95 -6.26
CA VAL A 82 -12.39 9.28 -7.32
C VAL A 82 -12.62 10.00 -8.65
N GLN A 83 -11.54 10.50 -9.23
CA GLN A 83 -11.54 11.14 -10.54
C GLN A 83 -10.57 10.42 -11.48
N ASN A 84 -11.04 10.06 -12.67
CA ASN A 84 -10.19 9.46 -13.70
C ASN A 84 -9.21 10.50 -14.25
N ILE A 85 -8.00 10.03 -14.55
CA ILE A 85 -6.95 10.82 -15.20
C ILE A 85 -6.93 10.41 -16.67
N SER A 86 -7.24 11.36 -17.54
CA SER A 86 -7.17 11.21 -18.99
C SER A 86 -5.86 11.80 -19.54
N MET A 87 -5.55 11.54 -20.80
CA MET A 87 -4.32 12.05 -21.44
C MET A 87 -4.29 13.59 -21.51
N GLU A 88 -5.46 14.24 -21.57
CA GLU A 88 -5.58 15.70 -21.58
C GLU A 88 -5.13 16.35 -20.26
N ASN A 89 -5.09 15.58 -19.17
CA ASN A 89 -4.58 16.05 -17.88
C ASN A 89 -3.04 16.10 -17.85
N LYS A 90 -2.36 15.51 -18.83
CA LYS A 90 -0.89 15.39 -18.86
C LYS A 90 -0.25 16.47 -19.71
N MET A 91 0.69 17.20 -19.13
CA MET A 91 1.55 18.19 -19.79
C MET A 91 3.01 17.86 -19.50
N GLY A 92 3.67 17.16 -20.44
CA GLY A 92 5.03 16.65 -20.21
C GLY A 92 5.07 15.58 -19.11
N THR A 93 5.77 15.86 -18.01
CA THR A 93 5.81 14.99 -16.80
C THR A 93 4.81 15.42 -15.72
N THR A 94 4.15 16.56 -15.92
CA THR A 94 3.18 17.12 -14.96
C THR A 94 1.77 16.66 -15.30
N TYR A 95 0.98 16.40 -14.26
CA TYR A 95 -0.45 16.11 -14.35
C TYR A 95 -1.22 17.20 -13.63
N GLN A 96 -2.28 17.70 -14.26
CA GLN A 96 -3.26 18.59 -13.66
C GLN A 96 -4.66 18.01 -13.86
N VAL A 97 -5.31 17.66 -12.75
CA VAL A 97 -6.58 16.94 -12.74
C VAL A 97 -7.64 17.81 -12.06
N ASN A 98 -8.78 17.98 -12.74
CA ASN A 98 -9.96 18.62 -12.16
C ASN A 98 -10.84 17.58 -11.47
N VAL A 99 -10.83 17.56 -10.14
CA VAL A 99 -11.65 16.67 -9.31
C VAL A 99 -12.94 17.38 -8.96
N ILE A 100 -14.04 17.00 -9.62
CA ILE A 100 -15.33 17.67 -9.48
C ILE A 100 -16.08 17.06 -8.28
N ALA A 101 -16.37 17.88 -7.28
CA ALA A 101 -17.20 17.49 -6.13
C ALA A 101 -18.69 17.77 -6.35
N GLN A 102 -19.00 18.80 -7.13
CA GLN A 102 -20.36 19.18 -7.48
C GLN A 102 -20.35 19.97 -8.78
N THR A 103 -21.30 19.69 -9.69
CA THR A 103 -21.46 20.47 -10.92
C THR A 103 -22.94 20.52 -11.32
N THR A 104 -23.37 21.64 -11.88
CA THR A 104 -24.69 21.78 -12.53
C THR A 104 -24.59 21.79 -14.05
N LEU A 105 -23.38 21.75 -14.61
CA LEU A 105 -23.14 21.80 -16.06
C LEU A 105 -23.21 20.41 -16.70
N ILE A 106 -22.79 19.38 -15.98
CA ILE A 106 -22.75 18.01 -16.48
C ILE A 106 -24.02 17.28 -16.07
N HIS A 107 -24.87 16.99 -17.05
CA HIS A 107 -26.14 16.30 -16.80
C HIS A 107 -25.90 14.88 -16.26
N ASN A 108 -26.67 14.49 -15.23
CA ASN A 108 -26.55 13.19 -14.54
C ASN A 108 -25.14 12.88 -14.00
N TYR A 109 -24.36 13.90 -13.67
CA TYR A 109 -23.07 13.70 -13.03
C TYR A 109 -23.24 13.09 -11.63
N GLN A 110 -22.59 11.95 -11.42
CA GLN A 110 -22.52 11.29 -10.12
C GLN A 110 -21.07 11.21 -9.68
N VAL A 111 -20.81 11.75 -8.49
CA VAL A 111 -19.50 11.69 -7.85
C VAL A 111 -19.23 10.23 -7.47
N LYS A 112 -18.08 9.70 -7.89
CA LYS A 112 -17.61 8.40 -7.42
C LYS A 112 -16.90 8.59 -6.09
N LEU A 113 -17.40 7.93 -5.06
CA LEU A 113 -16.86 8.01 -3.70
C LEU A 113 -16.19 6.70 -3.30
N GLU A 114 -15.11 6.81 -2.55
CA GLU A 114 -14.36 5.69 -1.99
C GLU A 114 -13.83 6.05 -0.60
N GLU A 115 -13.90 5.10 0.35
CA GLU A 115 -13.35 5.25 1.70
C GLU A 115 -11.83 5.02 1.70
N LYS A 116 -11.10 5.88 0.97
CA LYS A 116 -9.63 5.89 0.91
C LYS A 116 -9.07 7.26 1.25
N GLU A 117 -7.86 7.23 1.81
CA GLU A 117 -7.05 8.44 1.95
C GLU A 117 -6.67 9.02 0.59
N ASN A 118 -6.12 10.23 0.59
CA ASN A 118 -5.69 10.87 -0.65
C ASN A 118 -4.55 10.08 -1.30
N GLY A 119 -4.66 9.84 -2.60
CA GLY A 119 -3.70 8.99 -3.29
C GLY A 119 -4.01 8.85 -4.77
N ILE A 120 -3.22 8.03 -5.45
CA ILE A 120 -3.32 7.83 -6.90
C ILE A 120 -3.32 6.32 -7.17
N TYR A 121 -4.21 5.90 -8.06
CA TYR A 121 -4.16 4.59 -8.69
C TYR A 121 -3.25 4.64 -9.89
N PHE A 122 -2.28 3.74 -9.90
CA PHE A 122 -1.33 3.56 -10.99
C PHE A 122 -1.55 2.22 -11.66
N GLU A 123 -1.25 2.17 -12.95
CA GLU A 123 -1.16 0.95 -13.74
C GLU A 123 0.28 0.71 -14.15
N LYS A 124 0.77 -0.49 -13.87
CA LYS A 124 2.07 -1.00 -14.33
C LYS A 124 1.89 -2.46 -14.70
N ASP A 125 2.38 -2.87 -15.88
CA ASP A 125 2.30 -4.26 -16.34
C ASP A 125 0.86 -4.84 -16.27
N SER A 126 -0.13 -4.03 -16.64
CA SER A 126 -1.59 -4.33 -16.55
C SER A 126 -2.14 -4.55 -15.14
N GLN A 127 -1.38 -4.24 -14.09
CA GLN A 127 -1.82 -4.33 -12.70
C GLN A 127 -2.10 -2.95 -12.13
N LEU A 128 -3.27 -2.79 -11.53
CA LEU A 128 -3.64 -1.59 -10.79
C LEU A 128 -3.16 -1.68 -9.35
N PHE A 129 -2.49 -0.63 -8.88
CA PHE A 129 -2.12 -0.48 -7.48
C PHE A 129 -2.38 0.94 -6.99
N PHE A 130 -2.75 1.04 -5.71
CA PHE A 130 -2.96 2.31 -5.04
C PHE A 130 -1.71 2.72 -4.27
N GLN A 131 -1.32 3.98 -4.40
CA GLN A 131 -0.32 4.61 -3.54
C GLN A 131 -0.92 5.83 -2.88
N ALA A 132 -0.87 5.86 -1.55
CA ALA A 132 -1.23 7.02 -0.76
C ALA A 132 -0.25 8.17 -1.05
N VAL A 133 -0.79 9.38 -1.20
CA VAL A 133 -0.02 10.58 -1.54
C VAL A 133 -0.45 11.71 -0.62
N LYS A 134 0.51 12.26 0.12
CA LYS A 134 0.31 13.45 0.96
C LYS A 134 0.37 14.70 0.08
N PHE A 135 -0.75 15.05 -0.55
CA PHE A 135 -0.86 16.30 -1.30
C PHE A 135 -0.81 17.50 -0.35
N LYS A 136 0.00 18.50 -0.69
CA LYS A 136 0.03 19.77 0.03
C LYS A 136 -1.16 20.63 -0.39
N LEU A 137 -1.98 21.05 0.56
CA LEU A 137 -3.03 22.03 0.32
C LEU A 137 -2.40 23.39 0.02
N ILE A 138 -2.82 24.03 -1.06
CA ILE A 138 -2.50 25.43 -1.36
C ILE A 138 -3.78 26.24 -1.10
N GLU A 139 -3.70 27.16 -0.14
CA GLU A 139 -4.76 28.12 0.14
C GLU A 139 -4.81 29.20 -0.96
N GLN A 140 -6.01 29.72 -1.23
CA GLN A 140 -6.22 30.83 -2.15
C GLN A 140 -6.08 32.17 -1.44
#